data_AF-A0AA47P8E4-F1
#
_entry.id   AF-A0AA47P8E4-F1
#
_cell.length_a   1.000
_cell.length_b   1.000
_cell.length_c   1.000
_cell.angle_alpha   90.00
_cell.angle_beta   90.00
_cell.angle_gamma   90.00
#
_symmetry.space_group_name_H-M   'P 1'
#
loop_
_entity.id
_entity.type
_entity.pdbx_description
1 polymer ?
#
loop_
_entity_poly.entity_id
_entity_poly.type
_entity_poly.pdbx_seq_one_letter_code
_entity_poly.pdbx_strand_id
1 'polypeptide(L)'
;MFLQDQLDIYGMLHGYKMMHLKCIQAGYVVTQETIRRLLKILDPHGVHLRRRNRLRWRMYQNPGPNFLWHVDSYDKLKPYGICINGAIDGFSRMVIWLHAYSTNSDPRIIAQYFIDEVSSRNGTAARIRSDLGTEICYIEQMQMFLRHDHLDNFSHRCYLYGSSNHNQRIENWWGFLRKQHAQFWMNLFQDLKDSDSFSGDFLDKSLIQFTCLEIIENCRKLFTSGTLTEFAHAELLDDVYPTPTFWRQQKIEACREECLQRGPYPCDDTVFDICCLAMAENSLHPPTSQKEAIELYMFLRAYIQAQI
;
A
#
# COMPACT_ATOMS: atom_id res chain seq x y z
N MET A 1 30.86 17.22 -33.55
CA MET A 1 30.90 15.82 -33.09
C MET A 1 30.96 15.74 -31.57
N PHE A 2 32.07 16.06 -30.88
CA PHE A 2 32.20 15.84 -29.42
C PHE A 2 30.98 16.19 -28.54
N LEU A 3 30.43 17.41 -28.64
CA LEU A 3 29.25 17.79 -27.82
C LEU A 3 27.99 16.99 -28.17
N GLN A 4 27.77 16.66 -29.44
CA GLN A 4 26.65 15.82 -29.87
C GLN A 4 26.85 14.39 -29.37
N ASP A 5 28.07 13.84 -29.52
CA ASP A 5 28.42 12.50 -29.03
C ASP A 5 28.20 12.40 -27.51
N GLN A 6 28.47 13.47 -26.76
CA GLN A 6 28.17 13.55 -25.33
C GLN A 6 26.67 13.65 -25.04
N LEU A 7 25.88 14.30 -25.89
CA LEU A 7 24.42 14.41 -25.74
C LEU A 7 23.69 13.11 -26.10
N ASP A 8 24.28 12.25 -26.94
CA ASP A 8 23.71 10.95 -27.29
C ASP A 8 23.86 9.89 -26.17
N ILE A 9 24.58 10.25 -25.11
CA ILE A 9 24.79 9.44 -23.91
C ILE A 9 24.36 10.20 -22.65
N TYR A 10 24.89 9.84 -21.48
CA TYR A 10 24.57 10.49 -20.21
C TYR A 10 24.94 11.98 -20.14
N GLY A 11 25.71 12.52 -21.09
CA GLY A 11 26.03 13.96 -21.13
C GLY A 11 24.80 14.85 -21.38
N MET A 12 23.68 14.31 -21.88
CA MET A 12 22.40 15.03 -21.90
C MET A 12 21.89 15.44 -20.51
N LEU A 13 22.41 14.88 -19.43
CA LEU A 13 22.04 15.26 -18.07
C LEU A 13 22.88 16.42 -17.54
N HIS A 14 23.99 16.75 -18.19
CA HIS A 14 24.99 17.68 -17.69
C HIS A 14 24.69 19.14 -18.08
N GLY A 15 24.89 20.05 -17.12
CA GLY A 15 24.86 21.49 -17.36
C GLY A 15 26.10 21.99 -18.12
N TYR A 16 26.05 23.24 -18.59
CA TYR A 16 27.13 23.83 -19.39
C TYR A 16 28.50 23.85 -18.69
N LYS A 17 28.54 23.97 -17.35
CA LYS A 17 29.80 23.93 -16.58
C LYS A 17 30.47 22.56 -16.64
N MET A 18 29.68 21.49 -16.51
CA MET A 18 30.19 20.12 -16.56
C MET A 18 30.55 19.73 -18.00
N MET A 19 29.77 20.18 -19.00
CA MET A 19 30.13 20.01 -20.41
C MET A 19 31.39 20.79 -20.79
N HIS A 20 31.59 21.97 -20.22
CA HIS A 20 32.82 22.74 -20.38
C HIS A 20 34.04 21.99 -19.83
N LEU A 21 33.95 21.44 -18.61
CA LEU A 21 35.01 20.61 -18.04
C LEU A 21 35.35 19.41 -18.93
N LYS A 22 34.34 18.71 -19.45
CA LYS A 22 34.54 17.59 -20.40
C LYS A 22 35.26 18.03 -21.68
N CYS A 23 34.93 19.20 -22.21
CA CYS A 23 35.63 19.76 -23.36
C CYS A 23 37.10 20.06 -23.04
N ILE A 24 37.41 20.66 -21.88
CA ILE A 24 38.79 20.91 -21.47
C ILE A 24 39.58 19.59 -21.32
N GLN A 25 38.99 18.59 -20.68
CA GLN A 25 39.61 17.27 -20.49
C GLN A 25 39.86 16.53 -21.81
N ALA A 26 39.00 16.73 -22.80
CA ALA A 26 39.18 16.21 -24.15
C ALA A 26 40.14 17.05 -25.01
N GLY A 27 40.81 18.06 -24.44
CA GLY A 27 41.82 18.88 -25.11
C GLY A 27 41.28 20.08 -25.90
N TYR A 28 39.99 20.43 -25.76
CA TYR A 28 39.41 21.59 -26.44
C TYR A 28 39.65 22.88 -25.67
N VAL A 29 40.04 23.95 -26.39
CA VAL A 29 40.14 25.31 -25.83
C VAL A 29 38.85 26.08 -26.13
N VAL A 30 37.92 26.06 -25.18
CA VAL A 30 36.58 26.66 -25.33
C VAL A 30 36.14 27.38 -24.06
N THR A 31 35.32 28.42 -24.20
CA THR A 31 34.77 29.15 -23.04
C THR A 31 33.47 28.52 -22.54
N GLN A 32 33.14 28.71 -21.27
CA GLN A 32 31.85 28.28 -20.70
C GLN A 32 30.67 28.91 -21.44
N GLU A 33 30.80 30.17 -21.87
CA GLU A 33 29.76 30.90 -22.60
C GLU A 33 29.51 30.29 -23.98
N THR A 34 30.57 29.88 -24.68
CA THR A 34 30.48 29.14 -25.94
C THR A 34 29.70 27.83 -25.75
N ILE A 35 30.04 27.04 -24.73
CA ILE A 35 29.34 25.78 -24.42
C ILE A 35 27.87 26.04 -24.06
N ARG A 36 27.59 27.08 -23.28
CA ARG A 36 26.21 27.46 -22.91
C ARG A 36 25.37 27.81 -24.13
N ARG A 37 25.92 28.55 -25.11
CA ARG A 37 25.24 28.88 -26.36
C ARG A 37 25.05 27.64 -27.23
N LEU A 38 26.08 26.81 -27.37
CA LEU A 38 26.01 25.58 -28.15
C LEU A 38 24.97 24.60 -27.59
N LEU A 39 24.89 24.42 -26.27
CA LEU A 39 23.85 23.57 -25.67
C LEU A 39 22.44 24.10 -25.89
N LYS A 40 22.24 25.42 -25.98
CA LYS A 40 20.92 25.97 -26.34
C LYS A 40 20.51 25.67 -27.77
N ILE A 41 21.48 25.47 -28.67
CA ILE A 41 21.24 25.14 -30.07
C ILE A 41 21.08 23.63 -30.24
N LEU A 42 21.97 22.84 -29.62
CA LEU A 42 22.03 21.38 -29.76
C LEU A 42 20.97 20.65 -28.92
N ASP A 43 20.61 21.18 -27.75
CA ASP A 43 19.65 20.58 -26.83
C ASP A 43 18.77 21.67 -26.16
N PRO A 44 18.01 22.46 -26.95
CA PRO A 44 17.14 23.52 -26.42
C PRO A 44 16.14 22.97 -25.40
N HIS A 45 15.60 21.78 -25.68
CA HIS A 45 14.63 21.11 -24.82
C HIS A 45 15.26 20.66 -23.49
N GLY A 46 16.43 20.00 -23.51
CA GLY A 46 17.11 19.61 -22.28
C GLY A 46 17.64 20.79 -21.48
N VAL A 47 18.07 21.88 -22.13
CA VAL A 47 18.41 23.14 -21.42
C VAL A 47 17.18 23.70 -20.70
N HIS A 48 16.01 23.72 -21.35
CA HIS A 48 14.75 24.14 -20.73
C HIS A 48 14.36 23.22 -19.57
N LEU A 49 14.48 21.91 -19.76
CA LEU A 49 14.16 20.93 -18.72
C LEU A 49 15.11 21.02 -17.52
N ARG A 50 16.42 21.22 -17.74
CA ARG A 50 17.41 21.40 -16.65
C ARG A 50 17.19 22.72 -15.90
N ARG A 51 16.76 23.79 -16.57
CA ARG A 51 16.38 25.06 -15.93
C ARG A 51 15.23 24.91 -14.94
N ARG A 52 14.34 23.93 -15.14
CA ARG A 52 13.19 23.71 -14.26
C ARG A 52 13.56 23.07 -12.91
N ASN A 53 14.77 22.50 -12.76
CA ASN A 53 15.18 21.76 -11.55
C ASN A 53 14.14 20.72 -11.07
N ARG A 54 13.41 20.08 -11.99
CA ARG A 54 12.42 19.04 -11.65
C ARG A 54 12.95 17.66 -12.05
N LEU A 55 12.81 16.70 -11.14
CA LEU A 55 13.05 15.29 -11.42
C LEU A 55 12.20 14.85 -12.62
N ARG A 56 12.81 14.14 -13.57
CA ARG A 56 12.10 13.53 -14.70
C ARG A 56 11.51 12.20 -14.23
N TRP A 57 10.19 12.13 -14.19
CA TRP A 57 9.46 10.91 -13.86
C TRP A 57 9.44 9.99 -15.08
N ARG A 58 9.72 8.70 -14.89
CA ARG A 58 9.35 7.67 -15.89
C ARG A 58 7.83 7.64 -15.96
N MET A 59 7.27 7.62 -17.17
CA MET A 59 5.82 7.47 -17.33
C MET A 59 5.43 6.07 -16.85
N TYR A 60 4.62 5.99 -15.81
CA TYR A 60 4.03 4.72 -15.39
C TYR A 60 2.98 4.34 -16.43
N GLN A 61 3.21 3.24 -17.13
CA GLN A 61 2.27 2.66 -18.09
C GLN A 61 1.74 1.34 -17.54
N ASN A 62 0.42 1.22 -17.55
CA ASN A 62 -0.29 0.00 -17.20
C ASN A 62 -1.37 -0.20 -18.29
N PRO A 63 -1.41 -1.36 -18.96
CA PRO A 63 -2.32 -1.64 -20.08
C PRO A 63 -3.82 -1.46 -19.79
N GLY A 64 -4.27 -1.67 -18.55
CA GLY A 64 -5.69 -1.57 -18.23
C GLY A 64 -6.03 -1.99 -16.79
N PRO A 65 -7.31 -1.91 -16.41
CA PRO A 65 -7.78 -2.41 -15.11
C PRO A 65 -7.43 -3.89 -14.92
N ASN A 66 -7.17 -4.31 -13.69
CA ASN A 66 -6.81 -5.68 -13.31
C ASN A 66 -5.56 -6.23 -14.03
N PHE A 67 -4.75 -5.40 -14.67
CA PHE A 67 -3.48 -5.88 -15.22
C PHE A 67 -2.39 -5.97 -14.14
N LEU A 68 -2.34 -5.03 -13.21
CA LEU A 68 -1.35 -5.02 -12.12
C LEU A 68 -1.98 -4.49 -10.83
N TRP A 69 -2.10 -5.34 -9.83
CA TRP A 69 -2.41 -4.92 -8.46
C TRP A 69 -1.12 -4.65 -7.68
N HIS A 70 -1.13 -3.56 -6.94
CA HIS A 70 -0.06 -3.15 -6.04
C HIS A 70 -0.50 -3.44 -4.61
N VAL A 71 0.20 -4.36 -3.93
CA VAL A 71 -0.11 -4.82 -2.56
C VAL A 71 0.96 -4.32 -1.61
N ASP A 72 0.55 -3.83 -0.44
CA ASP A 72 1.47 -3.30 0.57
C ASP A 72 0.81 -3.19 1.96
N SER A 73 1.64 -3.06 2.99
CA SER A 73 1.24 -2.83 4.39
C SER A 73 1.67 -1.44 4.87
N TYR A 74 0.73 -0.74 5.50
CA TYR A 74 0.91 0.59 6.08
C TYR A 74 1.10 0.51 7.60
N ASP A 75 2.35 0.67 8.03
CA ASP A 75 2.79 0.40 9.40
C ASP A 75 2.83 1.63 10.33
N LYS A 76 2.27 2.78 9.94
CA LYS A 76 2.36 4.01 10.77
C LYS A 76 1.61 3.94 12.09
N LEU A 77 0.60 3.07 12.19
CA LEU A 77 -0.15 2.81 13.43
C LEU A 77 0.36 1.57 14.19
N LYS A 78 1.35 0.85 13.64
CA LYS A 78 1.93 -0.37 14.23
C LYS A 78 2.47 -0.17 15.65
N PRO A 79 3.08 0.98 16.02
CA PRO A 79 3.46 1.25 17.41
C PRO A 79 2.30 1.18 18.40
N TYR A 80 1.06 1.39 17.94
CA TYR A 80 -0.18 1.37 18.72
C TYR A 80 -0.95 0.05 18.57
N GLY A 81 -0.35 -0.96 17.92
CA GLY A 81 -0.95 -2.27 17.74
C GLY A 81 -1.88 -2.40 16.54
N ILE A 82 -1.93 -1.42 15.63
CA ILE A 82 -2.81 -1.46 14.45
C ILE A 82 -1.98 -1.43 13.17
N CYS A 83 -2.14 -2.43 12.32
CA CYS A 83 -1.57 -2.44 10.97
C CYS A 83 -2.70 -2.29 9.95
N ILE A 84 -2.40 -1.71 8.78
CA ILE A 84 -3.37 -1.60 7.68
C ILE A 84 -2.75 -2.25 6.44
N ASN A 85 -3.39 -3.26 5.88
CA ASN A 85 -2.97 -3.86 4.61
C ASN A 85 -3.92 -3.40 3.51
N GLY A 86 -3.37 -3.18 2.31
CA GLY A 86 -4.19 -2.77 1.18
C GLY A 86 -3.66 -3.24 -0.15
N ALA A 87 -4.54 -3.16 -1.14
CA ALA A 87 -4.18 -3.31 -2.53
C ALA A 87 -4.89 -2.29 -3.41
N ILE A 88 -4.21 -1.83 -4.45
CA ILE A 88 -4.73 -0.85 -5.39
C ILE A 88 -4.48 -1.31 -6.84
N ASP A 89 -5.45 -1.05 -7.71
CA ASP A 89 -5.26 -1.24 -9.13
C ASP A 89 -4.30 -0.20 -9.74
N GLY A 90 -3.32 -0.69 -10.48
CA GLY A 90 -2.29 0.13 -11.10
C GLY A 90 -2.80 1.07 -12.20
N PHE A 91 -3.94 0.76 -12.83
CA PHE A 91 -4.55 1.56 -13.88
C PHE A 91 -5.62 2.50 -13.30
N SER A 92 -6.72 1.94 -12.80
CA SER A 92 -7.92 2.67 -12.35
C SER A 92 -7.73 3.40 -11.03
N ARG A 93 -6.65 3.10 -10.28
CA ARG A 93 -6.42 3.63 -8.92
C ARG A 93 -7.47 3.14 -7.90
N MET A 94 -8.33 2.20 -8.28
CA MET A 94 -9.35 1.64 -7.38
C MET A 94 -8.68 0.87 -6.24
N VAL A 95 -9.12 1.11 -5.03
CA VAL A 95 -8.75 0.31 -3.85
C VAL A 95 -9.42 -1.05 -3.99
N ILE A 96 -8.63 -2.11 -4.15
CA ILE A 96 -9.12 -3.49 -4.23
C ILE A 96 -9.58 -3.91 -2.85
N TRP A 97 -8.70 -3.83 -1.85
CA TRP A 97 -9.03 -3.97 -0.43
C TRP A 97 -8.25 -2.99 0.42
N LEU A 98 -8.76 -2.78 1.63
CA LEU A 98 -8.11 -2.02 2.69
C LEU A 98 -8.61 -2.55 4.03
N HIS A 99 -7.73 -3.16 4.81
CA HIS A 99 -8.07 -3.83 6.06
C HIS A 99 -7.11 -3.46 7.17
N ALA A 100 -7.63 -2.95 8.28
CA ALA A 100 -6.98 -2.75 9.55
C ALA A 100 -7.08 -4.02 10.41
N TYR A 101 -5.96 -4.43 10.99
CA TYR A 101 -5.84 -5.66 11.77
C TYR A 101 -4.87 -5.48 12.95
N SER A 102 -5.02 -6.34 13.95
CA SER A 102 -4.29 -6.32 15.23
C SER A 102 -3.01 -7.16 15.24
N THR A 103 -2.89 -8.14 14.34
CA THR A 103 -1.80 -9.13 14.37
C THR A 103 -0.54 -8.63 13.64
N ASN A 104 0.63 -9.05 14.12
CA ASN A 104 1.93 -8.48 13.74
C ASN A 104 2.77 -9.34 12.76
N SER A 105 2.21 -10.36 12.07
CA SER A 105 3.08 -11.17 11.18
C SER A 105 2.44 -12.29 10.36
N ASP A 106 1.18 -12.71 10.57
CA ASP A 106 0.69 -13.91 9.87
C ASP A 106 0.28 -13.61 8.41
N PRO A 107 1.05 -14.08 7.41
CA PRO A 107 0.74 -13.83 6.00
C PRO A 107 -0.59 -14.45 5.56
N ARG A 108 -1.13 -15.44 6.29
CA ARG A 108 -2.37 -16.13 5.95
C ARG A 108 -3.60 -15.25 6.11
N ILE A 109 -3.54 -14.22 6.96
CA ILE A 109 -4.61 -13.22 7.09
C ILE A 109 -4.66 -12.32 5.85
N ILE A 110 -3.48 -11.91 5.36
CA ILE A 110 -3.39 -11.11 4.13
C ILE A 110 -3.82 -11.95 2.93
N ALA A 111 -3.48 -13.25 2.92
CA ALA A 111 -3.95 -14.21 1.93
C ALA A 111 -5.49 -14.32 1.92
N GLN A 112 -6.13 -14.30 3.09
CA GLN A 112 -7.60 -14.28 3.20
C GLN A 112 -8.20 -13.07 2.49
N TYR A 113 -7.65 -11.86 2.70
CA TYR A 113 -8.13 -10.65 2.02
C TYR A 113 -8.02 -10.75 0.50
N PHE A 114 -6.91 -11.30 0.02
CA PHE A 114 -6.71 -11.53 -1.41
C PHE A 114 -7.76 -12.50 -1.97
N ILE A 115 -7.98 -13.64 -1.33
CA ILE A 115 -8.92 -14.66 -1.81
C ILE A 115 -10.38 -14.20 -1.72
N ASP A 116 -10.76 -13.42 -0.71
CA ASP A 116 -12.09 -12.84 -0.63
C ASP A 116 -12.36 -11.85 -1.77
N GLU A 117 -11.36 -11.05 -2.15
CA GLU A 117 -11.48 -10.15 -3.30
C GLU A 117 -11.46 -10.89 -4.64
N VAL A 118 -10.66 -11.94 -4.79
CA VAL A 118 -10.70 -12.80 -5.98
C VAL A 118 -12.07 -13.46 -6.13
N SER A 119 -12.64 -13.95 -5.03
CA SER A 119 -13.95 -14.57 -5.01
C SER A 119 -15.07 -13.56 -5.33
N SER A 120 -15.03 -12.36 -4.74
CA SER A 120 -16.07 -11.34 -4.94
C SER A 120 -16.05 -10.75 -6.35
N ARG A 121 -14.86 -10.65 -6.96
CA ARG A 121 -14.66 -10.12 -8.32
C ARG A 121 -14.73 -11.19 -9.40
N ASN A 122 -14.91 -12.46 -9.01
CA ASN A 122 -14.86 -13.64 -9.89
C ASN A 122 -13.56 -13.70 -10.73
N GLY A 123 -12.43 -13.22 -10.18
CA GLY A 123 -11.16 -13.15 -10.91
C GLY A 123 -10.05 -12.40 -10.18
N THR A 124 -8.81 -12.59 -10.63
CA THR A 124 -7.61 -11.93 -10.11
C THR A 124 -6.95 -11.07 -11.18
N ALA A 125 -6.02 -10.19 -10.79
CA ALA A 125 -5.21 -9.43 -11.74
C ALA A 125 -4.30 -10.33 -12.59
N ALA A 126 -3.90 -9.84 -13.76
CA ALA A 126 -2.89 -10.50 -14.59
C ALA A 126 -1.54 -10.62 -13.85
N ARG A 127 -1.22 -9.61 -13.04
CA ARG A 127 0.01 -9.54 -12.25
C ARG A 127 -0.26 -8.92 -10.89
N ILE A 128 0.50 -9.33 -9.90
CA ILE A 128 0.57 -8.73 -8.57
C ILE A 128 2.00 -8.22 -8.36
N ARG A 129 2.12 -7.06 -7.73
CA ARG A 129 3.40 -6.52 -7.26
C ARG A 129 3.30 -6.22 -5.78
N SER A 130 4.35 -6.60 -5.07
CA SER A 130 4.59 -6.19 -3.71
C SER A 130 6.07 -5.95 -3.47
N ASP A 131 6.36 -5.41 -2.30
CA ASP A 131 7.71 -5.39 -1.76
C ASP A 131 8.15 -6.80 -1.33
N LEU A 132 9.46 -7.01 -1.23
CA LEU A 132 10.04 -8.28 -0.78
C LEU A 132 9.82 -8.41 0.73
N GLY A 133 8.72 -9.05 1.13
CA GLY A 133 8.36 -9.31 2.52
C GLY A 133 7.84 -10.72 2.70
N THR A 134 8.13 -11.33 3.87
CA THR A 134 7.62 -12.65 4.23
C THR A 134 6.11 -12.68 4.41
N GLU A 135 5.51 -11.52 4.68
CA GLU A 135 4.07 -11.34 4.91
C GLU A 135 3.21 -11.58 3.65
N ILE A 136 3.81 -11.76 2.47
CA ILE A 136 3.12 -11.76 1.16
C ILE A 136 3.37 -13.05 0.36
N CYS A 137 4.09 -14.01 0.93
CA CYS A 137 4.47 -15.26 0.26
C CYS A 137 3.26 -16.16 -0.10
N TYR A 138 2.18 -16.10 0.66
CA TYR A 138 0.95 -16.84 0.36
C TYR A 138 0.22 -16.27 -0.86
N ILE A 139 0.17 -14.93 -0.99
CA ILE A 139 -0.44 -14.30 -2.18
C ILE A 139 0.33 -14.68 -3.45
N GLU A 140 1.67 -14.74 -3.39
CA GLU A 140 2.46 -15.20 -4.53
C GLU A 140 2.05 -16.60 -4.98
N GLN A 141 2.04 -17.56 -4.06
CA GLN A 141 1.69 -18.95 -4.35
C GLN A 141 0.27 -19.08 -4.87
N MET A 142 -0.70 -18.41 -4.23
CA MET A 142 -2.10 -18.42 -4.66
C MET A 142 -2.27 -17.80 -6.04
N GLN A 143 -1.60 -16.68 -6.32
CA GLN A 143 -1.65 -16.02 -7.62
C GLN A 143 -1.09 -16.92 -8.73
N MET A 144 0.02 -17.60 -8.48
CA MET A 144 0.59 -18.58 -9.42
C MET A 144 -0.37 -19.75 -9.66
N PHE A 145 -0.99 -20.28 -8.60
CA PHE A 145 -1.93 -21.39 -8.68
C PHE A 145 -3.22 -21.02 -9.45
N LEU A 146 -3.82 -19.87 -9.12
CA LEU A 146 -5.01 -19.35 -9.79
C LEU A 146 -4.75 -19.10 -11.28
N ARG A 147 -3.54 -18.65 -11.63
CA ARG A 147 -3.17 -18.31 -13.01
C ARG A 147 -2.49 -19.41 -13.80
N HIS A 148 -2.25 -20.57 -13.18
CA HIS A 148 -1.51 -21.68 -13.79
C HIS A 148 -1.99 -22.06 -15.19
N ASP A 149 -3.31 -22.06 -15.42
CA ASP A 149 -3.91 -22.51 -16.69
C ASP A 149 -4.15 -21.37 -17.69
N HIS A 150 -3.72 -20.15 -17.38
CA HIS A 150 -3.85 -19.02 -18.31
C HIS A 150 -2.79 -19.14 -19.41
N LEU A 151 -3.17 -18.86 -20.66
CA LEU A 151 -2.24 -19.00 -21.80
C LEU A 151 -1.55 -17.68 -22.17
N ASP A 152 -1.64 -16.64 -21.33
CA ASP A 152 -0.91 -15.40 -21.54
C ASP A 152 0.56 -15.50 -21.13
N ASN A 153 1.35 -14.53 -21.61
CA ASN A 153 2.78 -14.43 -21.34
C ASN A 153 3.14 -14.15 -19.86
N PHE A 154 2.13 -14.02 -18.98
CA PHE A 154 2.27 -13.66 -17.58
C PHE A 154 1.88 -14.79 -16.62
N SER A 155 1.27 -15.88 -17.06
CA SER A 155 0.85 -16.99 -16.18
C SER A 155 1.99 -17.49 -15.27
N HIS A 156 3.20 -17.65 -15.81
CA HIS A 156 4.40 -18.06 -15.05
C HIS A 156 5.23 -16.90 -14.48
N ARG A 157 4.80 -15.64 -14.69
CA ARG A 157 5.46 -14.40 -14.21
C ARG A 157 4.44 -13.39 -13.68
N CYS A 158 3.42 -13.93 -13.01
CA CYS A 158 2.26 -13.20 -12.52
C CYS A 158 2.53 -12.50 -11.19
N TYR A 159 3.71 -12.68 -10.62
CA TYR A 159 4.14 -12.02 -9.39
C TYR A 159 5.44 -11.26 -9.61
N LEU A 160 5.52 -10.05 -9.08
CA LEU A 160 6.65 -9.14 -9.26
C LEU A 160 7.14 -8.63 -7.91
N TYR A 161 8.34 -9.06 -7.54
CA TYR A 161 9.09 -8.40 -6.50
C TYR A 161 9.67 -7.09 -7.02
N GLY A 162 9.41 -6.01 -6.29
CA GLY A 162 10.02 -4.70 -6.52
C GLY A 162 10.47 -4.08 -5.21
N SER A 163 11.36 -3.10 -5.28
CA SER A 163 11.52 -2.18 -4.15
C SER A 163 10.30 -1.27 -4.04
N SER A 164 10.06 -0.69 -2.86
CA SER A 164 9.00 0.32 -2.61
C SER A 164 8.91 1.40 -3.70
N ASN A 165 10.05 1.81 -4.26
CA ASN A 165 10.15 2.74 -5.39
C ASN A 165 9.40 2.29 -6.67
N HIS A 166 9.05 1.01 -6.79
CA HIS A 166 8.27 0.40 -7.87
C HIS A 166 6.82 0.14 -7.48
N ASN A 167 6.48 0.23 -6.19
CA ASN A 167 5.12 0.15 -5.65
C ASN A 167 4.45 1.54 -5.57
N GLN A 168 4.82 2.44 -6.49
CA GLN A 168 4.48 3.87 -6.47
C GLN A 168 2.98 4.17 -6.35
N ARG A 169 2.12 3.28 -6.84
CA ARG A 169 0.69 3.52 -6.87
C ARG A 169 0.06 3.40 -5.49
N ILE A 170 0.41 2.35 -4.75
CA ILE A 170 -0.05 2.18 -3.38
C ILE A 170 0.69 3.13 -2.42
N GLU A 171 1.98 3.39 -2.65
CA GLU A 171 2.73 4.39 -1.87
C GLU A 171 2.16 5.81 -1.99
N ASN A 172 1.76 6.22 -3.20
CA ASN A 172 1.06 7.49 -3.37
C ASN A 172 -0.31 7.48 -2.65
N TRP A 173 -1.01 6.34 -2.70
CA TRP A 173 -2.28 6.17 -2.00
C TRP A 173 -2.10 6.21 -0.47
N TRP A 174 -1.04 5.64 0.10
CA TRP A 174 -0.69 5.82 1.50
C TRP A 174 -0.42 7.28 1.85
N GLY A 175 0.19 8.04 0.95
CA GLY A 175 0.33 9.49 1.08
C GLY A 175 -1.01 10.22 1.17
N PHE A 176 -2.02 9.77 0.42
CA PHE A 176 -3.39 10.26 0.51
C PHE A 176 -4.07 9.83 1.82
N LEU A 177 -4.04 8.54 2.16
CA LEU A 177 -4.60 8.00 3.41
C LEU A 177 -4.02 8.73 4.62
N ARG A 178 -2.71 8.97 4.64
CA ARG A 178 -2.06 9.71 5.72
C ARG A 178 -2.66 11.10 5.88
N LYS A 179 -2.75 11.88 4.80
CA LYS A 179 -3.24 13.26 4.85
C LYS A 179 -4.72 13.36 5.22
N GLN A 180 -5.53 12.41 4.78
CA GLN A 180 -6.98 12.47 4.95
C GLN A 180 -7.50 11.75 6.19
N HIS A 181 -6.75 10.77 6.71
CA HIS A 181 -7.24 9.89 7.76
C HIS A 181 -6.19 9.54 8.80
N ALA A 182 -5.09 8.86 8.43
CA ALA A 182 -4.20 8.26 9.41
C ALA A 182 -3.47 9.29 10.29
N GLN A 183 -3.21 10.51 9.79
CA GLN A 183 -2.54 11.55 10.59
C GLN A 183 -3.37 11.97 11.82
N PHE A 184 -4.71 11.93 11.74
CA PHE A 184 -5.57 12.20 12.89
C PHE A 184 -5.32 11.19 14.01
N TRP A 185 -5.39 9.90 13.69
CA TRP A 185 -5.14 8.81 14.64
C TRP A 185 -3.72 8.83 15.19
N MET A 186 -2.73 9.09 14.32
CA MET A 186 -1.34 9.22 14.75
C MET A 186 -1.16 10.33 15.78
N ASN A 187 -1.77 11.50 15.58
CA ASN A 187 -1.69 12.62 16.52
C ASN A 187 -2.38 12.26 17.84
N LEU A 188 -3.60 11.72 17.75
CA LEU A 188 -4.39 11.39 18.92
C LEU A 188 -3.73 10.31 19.80
N PHE A 189 -3.11 9.29 19.20
CA PHE A 189 -2.32 8.31 19.95
C PHE A 189 -0.98 8.87 20.45
N GLN A 190 -0.39 9.83 19.72
CA GLN A 190 0.81 10.53 20.19
C GLN A 190 0.48 11.40 21.42
N ASP A 191 -0.67 12.05 21.46
CA ASP A 191 -1.12 12.84 22.62
C ASP A 191 -1.30 11.95 23.87
N LEU A 192 -1.81 10.72 23.70
CA LEU A 192 -1.88 9.74 24.79
C LEU A 192 -0.49 9.38 25.31
N LYS A 193 0.49 9.24 24.43
CA LYS A 193 1.87 8.95 24.80
C LYS A 193 2.52 10.14 25.51
N ASP A 194 2.31 11.35 25.00
CA ASP A 194 2.89 12.59 25.55
C ASP A 194 2.29 12.95 26.92
N SER A 195 1.06 12.47 27.20
CA SER A 195 0.39 12.59 28.50
C SER A 195 0.62 11.39 29.44
N ASP A 196 1.57 10.50 29.12
CA ASP A 196 1.89 9.28 29.90
C ASP A 196 0.70 8.32 30.10
N SER A 197 -0.31 8.45 29.25
CA SER A 197 -1.53 7.64 29.23
C SER A 197 -1.45 6.45 28.27
N PHE A 198 -0.30 6.27 27.60
CA PHE A 198 0.03 5.14 26.73
C PHE A 198 1.52 4.80 26.84
N SER A 199 1.81 3.61 27.37
CA SER A 199 3.14 3.04 27.53
C SER A 199 3.59 2.20 26.34
N GLY A 200 2.63 1.72 25.54
CA GLY A 200 2.89 0.84 24.40
C GLY A 200 3.23 -0.61 24.76
N ASP A 201 2.92 -1.00 25.99
CA ASP A 201 2.94 -2.39 26.43
C ASP A 201 1.83 -3.22 25.74
N PHE A 202 1.72 -4.48 26.16
CA PHE A 202 0.72 -5.40 25.63
C PHE A 202 -0.72 -4.96 25.94
N LEU A 203 -0.96 -4.47 27.17
CA LEU A 203 -2.30 -4.07 27.59
C LEU A 203 -2.76 -2.84 26.80
N ASP A 204 -1.94 -1.79 26.72
CA ASP A 204 -2.29 -0.56 26.02
C ASP A 204 -2.57 -0.81 24.54
N LYS A 205 -1.76 -1.64 23.88
CA LYS A 205 -2.01 -2.03 22.48
C LYS A 205 -3.31 -2.83 22.34
N SER A 206 -3.57 -3.78 23.23
CA SER A 206 -4.82 -4.56 23.21
C SER A 206 -6.04 -3.69 23.46
N LEU A 207 -5.94 -2.69 24.35
CA LEU A 207 -7.03 -1.74 24.61
C LEU A 207 -7.27 -0.79 23.42
N ILE A 208 -6.21 -0.27 22.79
CA ILE A 208 -6.35 0.53 21.56
C ILE A 208 -6.99 -0.30 20.45
N GLN A 209 -6.58 -1.56 20.29
CA GLN A 209 -7.23 -2.47 19.35
C GLN A 209 -8.70 -2.67 19.70
N PHE A 210 -9.04 -2.94 20.97
CA PHE A 210 -10.41 -3.12 21.42
C PHE A 210 -11.31 -1.91 21.13
N THR A 211 -10.84 -0.69 21.42
CA THR A 211 -11.69 0.51 21.32
C THR A 211 -11.66 1.18 19.95
N CYS A 212 -10.53 1.11 19.23
CA CYS A 212 -10.32 1.94 18.04
C CYS A 212 -10.30 1.15 16.72
N LEU A 213 -10.00 -0.16 16.75
CA LEU A 213 -9.75 -0.92 15.52
C LEU A 213 -10.97 -0.97 14.60
N GLU A 214 -12.16 -1.19 15.15
CA GLU A 214 -13.39 -1.23 14.37
C GLU A 214 -13.71 0.12 13.73
N ILE A 215 -13.49 1.23 14.44
CA ILE A 215 -13.71 2.58 13.91
C ILE A 215 -12.73 2.85 12.76
N ILE A 216 -11.45 2.50 12.95
CA ILE A 216 -10.41 2.66 11.91
C ILE A 216 -10.72 1.77 10.69
N GLU A 217 -11.15 0.53 10.92
CA GLU A 217 -11.52 -0.42 9.86
C GLU A 217 -12.74 0.08 9.07
N ASN A 218 -13.74 0.62 9.75
CA ASN A 218 -14.95 1.14 9.11
C ASN A 218 -14.67 2.31 8.15
N CYS A 219 -13.55 3.03 8.32
CA CYS A 219 -13.14 4.05 7.35
C CYS A 219 -12.80 3.49 5.97
N ARG A 220 -12.57 2.17 5.82
CA ARG A 220 -12.55 1.49 4.51
C ARG A 220 -13.75 1.89 3.65
N LYS A 221 -14.95 1.94 4.23
CA LYS A 221 -16.19 2.25 3.52
C LYS A 221 -16.12 3.59 2.80
N LEU A 222 -15.41 4.57 3.34
CA LEU A 222 -15.22 5.89 2.70
C LEU A 222 -14.38 5.82 1.42
N PHE A 223 -13.46 4.85 1.33
CA PHE A 223 -12.49 4.74 0.24
C PHE A 223 -12.84 3.65 -0.77
N THR A 224 -13.70 2.70 -0.41
CA THR A 224 -14.16 1.62 -1.30
C THR A 224 -15.56 1.87 -1.88
N SER A 225 -16.38 2.76 -1.29
CA SER A 225 -17.74 3.04 -1.80
C SER A 225 -17.79 4.12 -2.90
N GLY A 226 -16.73 4.93 -3.06
CA GLY A 226 -16.70 6.11 -3.95
C GLY A 226 -16.19 5.89 -5.38
N THR A 227 -15.88 4.65 -5.79
CA THR A 227 -15.37 4.32 -7.13
C THR A 227 -16.10 3.12 -7.75
N LEU A 228 -17.42 3.05 -7.57
CA LEU A 228 -18.29 2.40 -8.57
C LEU A 228 -18.52 3.38 -9.74
N THR A 229 -17.45 3.95 -10.30
CA THR A 229 -17.54 4.53 -11.63
C THR A 229 -17.63 3.37 -12.61
N GLU A 230 -18.45 3.55 -13.64
CA GLU A 230 -18.88 2.61 -14.69
C GLU A 230 -17.77 1.85 -15.44
N PHE A 231 -16.50 1.98 -15.02
CA PHE A 231 -15.35 1.21 -15.47
C PHE A 231 -15.15 -0.11 -14.72
N ALA A 232 -15.90 -0.41 -13.66
CA ALA A 232 -15.84 -1.73 -13.01
C ALA A 232 -16.35 -2.88 -13.91
N HIS A 233 -17.09 -2.53 -14.97
CA HIS A 233 -17.46 -3.41 -16.08
C HIS A 233 -16.57 -3.21 -17.31
N ALA A 234 -15.35 -2.67 -17.15
CA ALA A 234 -14.37 -2.77 -18.22
C ALA A 234 -14.05 -4.26 -18.38
N GLU A 235 -14.73 -4.86 -19.37
CA GLU A 235 -14.52 -6.16 -19.97
C GLU A 235 -13.46 -6.96 -19.22
N LEU A 236 -13.97 -7.81 -18.31
CA LEU A 236 -13.21 -8.87 -17.69
C LEU A 236 -12.26 -9.44 -18.75
N LEU A 237 -11.01 -9.65 -18.37
CA LEU A 237 -10.05 -10.52 -19.06
C LEU A 237 -10.58 -11.98 -19.23
N ASP A 238 -11.87 -12.24 -19.02
CA ASP A 238 -12.57 -13.48 -19.36
C ASP A 238 -12.63 -13.71 -20.88
N ASP A 239 -12.59 -12.65 -21.71
CA ASP A 239 -12.61 -12.82 -23.18
C ASP A 239 -11.30 -13.37 -23.77
N VAL A 240 -10.24 -13.49 -22.96
CA VAL A 240 -8.95 -14.01 -23.44
C VAL A 240 -8.71 -15.46 -22.99
N TYR A 241 -9.25 -15.91 -21.84
CA TYR A 241 -9.03 -17.30 -21.36
C TYR A 241 -10.21 -17.87 -20.56
N PRO A 242 -11.06 -18.73 -21.16
CA PRO A 242 -12.18 -19.35 -20.48
C PRO A 242 -11.69 -20.53 -19.63
N THR A 243 -11.15 -20.28 -18.43
CA THR A 243 -11.18 -21.32 -17.40
C THR A 243 -12.64 -21.58 -17.03
N PRO A 244 -13.17 -22.81 -17.16
CA PRO A 244 -14.55 -23.09 -16.78
C PRO A 244 -14.79 -22.67 -15.33
N THR A 245 -15.89 -21.96 -15.06
CA THR A 245 -16.22 -21.35 -13.77
C THR A 245 -16.11 -22.33 -12.59
N PHE A 246 -16.38 -23.61 -12.85
CA PHE A 246 -16.24 -24.70 -11.88
C PHE A 246 -14.80 -24.90 -11.38
N TRP A 247 -13.80 -24.94 -12.28
CA TRP A 247 -12.39 -25.09 -11.91
C TRP A 247 -11.87 -23.86 -11.17
N ARG A 248 -12.38 -22.67 -11.52
CA ARG A 248 -12.07 -21.42 -10.82
C ARG A 248 -12.53 -21.48 -9.35
N GLN A 249 -13.75 -21.97 -9.11
CA GLN A 249 -14.28 -22.08 -7.75
C GLN A 249 -13.53 -23.10 -6.89
N GLN A 250 -13.15 -24.26 -7.45
CA GLN A 250 -12.34 -25.25 -6.74
C GLN A 250 -10.97 -24.69 -6.34
N LYS A 251 -10.32 -23.93 -7.23
CA LYS A 251 -9.04 -23.30 -6.92
C LYS A 251 -9.16 -22.24 -5.82
N ILE A 252 -10.23 -21.44 -5.85
CA ILE A 252 -10.51 -20.45 -4.80
C ILE A 252 -10.69 -21.16 -3.45
N GLU A 253 -11.43 -22.26 -3.41
CA GLU A 253 -11.63 -23.03 -2.17
C GLU A 253 -10.33 -23.64 -1.66
N ALA A 254 -9.52 -24.24 -2.54
CA ALA A 254 -8.21 -24.77 -2.15
C ALA A 254 -7.27 -23.69 -1.59
N CYS A 255 -7.28 -22.49 -2.18
CA CYS A 255 -6.55 -21.36 -1.59
C CYS A 255 -7.12 -20.94 -0.23
N ARG A 256 -8.45 -20.99 -0.06
CA ARG A 256 -9.13 -20.60 1.18
C ARG A 256 -8.76 -21.52 2.35
N GLU A 257 -8.46 -22.79 2.11
CA GLU A 257 -7.97 -23.74 3.13
C GLU A 257 -6.59 -23.35 3.70
N GLU A 258 -5.76 -22.63 2.93
CA GLU A 258 -4.44 -22.14 3.34
C GLU A 258 -4.50 -20.75 4.01
N CYS A 259 -5.68 -20.12 4.00
CA CYS A 259 -5.90 -18.82 4.62
C CYS A 259 -6.20 -18.94 6.12
N LEU A 260 -6.03 -17.83 6.84
CA LEU A 260 -6.46 -17.71 8.22
C LEU A 260 -7.53 -16.62 8.28
N GLN A 261 -8.76 -17.02 8.60
CA GLN A 261 -9.82 -16.06 8.84
C GLN A 261 -9.46 -15.22 10.06
N ARG A 262 -9.67 -13.90 9.95
CA ARG A 262 -9.54 -13.00 11.10
C ARG A 262 -10.44 -13.51 12.23
N GLY A 263 -9.86 -13.67 13.42
CA GLY A 263 -10.59 -14.03 14.62
C GLY A 263 -11.74 -13.06 14.92
N PRO A 264 -12.74 -13.47 15.70
CA PRO A 264 -13.91 -12.65 15.99
C PRO A 264 -13.58 -11.41 16.83
N TYR A 265 -12.43 -11.41 17.51
CA TYR A 265 -12.06 -10.37 18.46
C TYR A 265 -11.10 -9.33 17.86
N PRO A 266 -11.25 -8.05 18.22
CA PRO A 266 -10.37 -6.98 17.76
C PRO A 266 -8.98 -7.04 18.41
N CYS A 267 -8.84 -7.65 19.58
CA CYS A 267 -7.62 -7.75 20.38
C CYS A 267 -7.47 -9.18 20.94
N ASP A 268 -6.53 -9.36 21.87
CA ASP A 268 -6.36 -10.62 22.62
C ASP A 268 -7.65 -11.04 23.34
N ASP A 269 -7.96 -12.33 23.26
CA ASP A 269 -9.21 -12.93 23.78
C ASP A 269 -9.40 -12.66 25.29
N THR A 270 -8.33 -12.73 26.09
CA THR A 270 -8.42 -12.51 27.54
C THR A 270 -8.69 -11.04 27.85
N VAL A 271 -8.01 -10.14 27.15
CA VAL A 271 -8.24 -8.69 27.29
C VAL A 271 -9.64 -8.33 26.83
N PHE A 272 -10.11 -8.91 25.72
CA PHE A 272 -11.46 -8.72 25.21
C PHE A 272 -12.51 -9.07 26.27
N ASP A 273 -12.41 -10.24 26.88
CA ASP A 273 -13.35 -10.70 27.91
C ASP A 273 -13.35 -9.77 29.13
N ILE A 274 -12.18 -9.37 29.61
CA ILE A 274 -12.05 -8.42 30.72
C ILE A 274 -12.70 -7.07 30.37
N CYS A 275 -12.47 -6.55 29.17
CA CYS A 275 -13.07 -5.30 28.72
C CYS A 275 -14.60 -5.41 28.64
N CYS A 276 -15.13 -6.51 28.09
CA CYS A 276 -16.57 -6.74 28.03
C CYS A 276 -17.21 -6.80 29.43
N LEU A 277 -16.57 -7.47 30.39
CA LEU A 277 -17.03 -7.51 31.78
C LEU A 277 -17.01 -6.12 32.43
N ALA A 278 -15.89 -5.40 32.30
CA ALA A 278 -15.74 -4.06 32.82
C ALA A 278 -16.80 -3.10 32.25
N MET A 279 -17.09 -3.22 30.95
CA MET A 279 -18.14 -2.43 30.31
C MET A 279 -19.54 -2.80 30.82
N ALA A 280 -19.83 -4.09 30.97
CA ALA A 280 -21.13 -4.55 31.46
C ALA A 280 -21.40 -4.08 32.90
N GLU A 281 -20.40 -4.19 33.79
CA GLU A 281 -20.50 -3.73 35.19
C GLU A 281 -20.75 -2.23 35.30
N ASN A 282 -20.15 -1.45 34.40
CA ASN A 282 -20.22 0.01 34.41
C ASN A 282 -21.24 0.59 33.41
N SER A 283 -22.08 -0.26 32.81
CA SER A 283 -23.09 0.14 31.82
C SER A 283 -22.54 0.96 30.64
N LEU A 284 -21.33 0.61 30.19
CA LEU A 284 -20.66 1.22 29.04
C LEU A 284 -21.03 0.50 27.74
N HIS A 285 -20.93 1.21 26.62
CA HIS A 285 -21.28 0.70 25.29
C HIS A 285 -20.07 0.78 24.33
N PRO A 286 -20.04 -0.04 23.27
CA PRO A 286 -19.02 0.06 22.25
C PRO A 286 -18.97 1.46 21.64
N PRO A 287 -17.77 2.01 21.39
CA PRO A 287 -17.62 3.39 20.93
C PRO A 287 -18.06 3.53 19.48
N THR A 288 -18.78 4.61 19.19
CA THR A 288 -19.26 4.93 17.83
C THR A 288 -18.51 6.10 17.20
N SER A 289 -17.75 6.85 18.01
CA SER A 289 -16.93 7.97 17.58
C SER A 289 -15.49 7.84 18.07
N GLN A 290 -14.57 8.55 17.41
CA GLN A 290 -13.15 8.54 17.80
C GLN A 290 -12.96 9.07 19.22
N LYS A 291 -13.80 10.03 19.65
CA LYS A 291 -13.76 10.58 21.00
C LYS A 291 -14.18 9.53 22.03
N GLU A 292 -15.31 8.87 21.82
CA GLU A 292 -15.80 7.79 22.69
C GLU A 292 -14.77 6.65 22.79
N ALA A 293 -14.10 6.30 21.70
CA ALA A 293 -13.08 5.25 21.70
C ALA A 293 -11.91 5.57 22.63
N ILE A 294 -11.49 6.84 22.69
CA ILE A 294 -10.42 7.27 23.59
C ILE A 294 -10.90 7.42 25.02
N GLU A 295 -12.11 7.92 25.24
CA GLU A 295 -12.71 7.96 26.58
C GLU A 295 -12.85 6.54 27.17
N LEU A 296 -13.33 5.59 26.36
CA LEU A 296 -13.43 4.19 26.76
C LEU A 296 -12.04 3.56 27.00
N TYR A 297 -11.05 3.86 26.16
CA TYR A 297 -9.67 3.42 26.37
C TYR A 297 -9.13 3.89 27.73
N MET A 298 -9.28 5.19 28.03
CA MET A 298 -8.81 5.77 29.28
C MET A 298 -9.51 5.16 30.49
N PHE A 299 -10.82 4.93 30.39
CA PHE A 299 -11.60 4.26 31.43
C PHE A 299 -11.10 2.84 31.67
N LEU A 300 -11.05 2.02 30.62
CA LEU A 300 -10.68 0.60 30.73
C LEU A 300 -9.26 0.44 31.24
N ARG A 301 -8.34 1.28 30.78
CA ARG A 301 -6.95 1.28 31.27
C ARG A 301 -6.89 1.52 32.78
N ALA A 302 -7.54 2.58 33.26
CA ALA A 302 -7.55 2.89 34.69
C ALA A 302 -8.27 1.82 35.51
N TYR A 303 -9.39 1.30 35.01
CA TYR A 303 -10.18 0.26 35.67
C TYR A 303 -9.38 -1.04 35.83
N ILE A 304 -8.72 -1.51 34.77
CA ILE A 304 -7.92 -2.75 34.80
C ILE A 304 -6.66 -2.56 35.66
N GLN A 305 -5.97 -1.43 35.54
CA GLN A 305 -4.78 -1.14 36.36
C GLN A 305 -5.08 -1.06 37.85
N ALA A 306 -6.29 -0.65 38.25
CA ALA A 306 -6.70 -0.63 39.65
C ALA A 306 -6.93 -2.03 40.25
N GLN A 307 -6.98 -3.08 39.40
CA GLN A 307 -7.24 -4.47 39.80
C GLN A 307 -5.98 -5.35 39.79
N ILE A 308 -4.85 -4.81 39.33
CA ILE A 308 -3.54 -5.46 39.26
C ILE A 308 -2.66 -4.92 40.39
#